data_AF-A0A534ZVG1-F1
#
_entry.id   AF-A0A534ZVG1-F1
#
_cell.length_a   1.000
_cell.length_b   1.000
_cell.length_c   1.000
_cell.angle_alpha   90.00
_cell.angle_beta   90.00
_cell.angle_gamma   90.00
#
_symmetry.space_group_name_H-M   'P 1'
#
loop_
_entity.id
_entity.type
_entity.pdbx_description
1 polymer ?
#
loop_
_entity_poly.entity_id
_entity_poly.type
_entity_poly.pdbx_seq_one_letter_code
_entity_poly.pdbx_strand_id
1 'polypeptide(L)'
;MNVVRQAIAEAPGPEAAVQRAVEELHERFPQYDWVGIYWVDASGTDLVLGPWIGPEATEHTRIPIGTGICGAAAASGQTQVVDDVTADPRYLACFASTRSEIVVPIL
;
A
#
# COMPACT_ATOMS: atom_id res chain seq x y z
N MET A 1 23.63 10.30 -4.13
CA MET A 1 22.44 9.77 -3.44
C MET A 1 21.27 9.89 -4.41
N ASN A 2 20.43 8.86 -4.58
CA ASN A 2 19.25 8.95 -5.46
C ASN A 2 18.28 10.03 -4.92
N VAL A 3 17.71 10.87 -5.79
CA VAL A 3 16.84 12.00 -5.43
C VAL A 3 15.68 11.56 -4.54
N VAL A 4 15.07 10.40 -4.83
CA VAL A 4 13.98 9.82 -4.00
C VAL A 4 14.45 9.56 -2.57
N ARG A 5 15.65 8.98 -2.42
CA ARG A 5 16.22 8.65 -1.11
C ARG A 5 16.49 9.91 -0.30
N GLN A 6 16.91 10.98 -0.97
CA GLN A 6 17.12 12.29 -0.33
C GLN A 6 15.78 12.90 0.10
N ALA A 7 14.79 12.92 -0.79
CA ALA A 7 13.46 13.46 -0.50
C ALA A 7 12.82 12.76 0.72
N ILE A 8 12.90 11.44 0.80
CA ILE A 8 12.36 10.69 1.96
C ILE A 8 13.18 10.99 3.23
N ALA A 9 14.51 11.03 3.14
CA ALA A 9 15.37 11.25 4.31
C ALA A 9 15.26 12.66 4.92
N GLU A 10 14.88 13.66 4.11
CA GLU A 10 14.71 15.05 4.56
C GLU A 10 13.29 15.34 5.08
N ALA A 11 12.41 14.34 5.14
CA ALA A 11 11.08 14.53 5.67
C ALA A 11 11.11 14.84 7.19
N PRO A 12 10.22 15.71 7.71
CA PRO A 12 10.20 16.13 9.11
C PRO A 12 9.78 15.02 10.11
N GLY A 13 9.43 13.84 9.62
CA GLY A 13 9.07 12.69 10.44
C GLY A 13 8.58 11.49 9.61
N PRO A 14 8.30 10.34 10.26
CA PRO A 14 7.91 9.11 9.57
C PRO A 14 6.69 9.25 8.67
N GLU A 15 5.65 9.94 9.13
CA GLU A 15 4.42 10.17 8.36
C GLU A 15 4.70 10.95 7.07
N ALA A 16 5.48 12.02 7.17
CA ALA A 16 5.86 12.84 6.02
C ALA A 16 6.82 12.08 5.07
N ALA A 17 7.68 11.20 5.60
CA ALA A 17 8.53 10.34 4.79
C ALA A 17 7.71 9.35 3.96
N VAL A 18 6.68 8.75 4.56
CA VAL A 18 5.78 7.82 3.90
C VAL A 18 4.88 8.52 2.88
N GLN A 19 4.36 9.71 3.20
CA GLN A 19 3.65 10.55 2.25
C GLN A 19 4.51 10.83 1.00
N ARG A 20 5.77 11.23 1.16
CA ARG A 20 6.70 11.45 0.04
C ARG A 20 6.97 10.17 -0.76
N ALA A 21 7.06 9.02 -0.09
CA ALA A 21 7.24 7.75 -0.78
C ALA A 21 6.03 7.40 -1.66
N VAL A 22 4.81 7.63 -1.17
CA VAL A 22 3.56 7.45 -1.93
C VAL A 22 3.51 8.39 -3.13
N GLU A 23 3.84 9.67 -2.94
CA GLU A 23 3.93 10.67 -4.01
C GLU A 23 4.90 10.24 -5.11
N GLU A 24 6.13 9.92 -4.76
CA GLU A 24 7.16 9.50 -5.72
C GLU A 24 6.78 8.22 -6.48
N LEU A 25 6.11 7.27 -5.82
CA LEU A 25 5.63 6.05 -6.46
C LEU A 25 4.51 6.36 -7.47
N HIS A 26 3.52 7.14 -7.08
CA HIS A 26 2.40 7.48 -7.95
C HIS A 26 2.86 8.34 -9.15
N GLU A 27 3.73 9.33 -8.92
CA GLU A 27 4.23 10.21 -9.98
C GLU A 27 5.14 9.49 -11.00
N ARG A 28 5.97 8.55 -10.54
CA ARG A 28 6.93 7.84 -11.40
C ARG A 28 6.34 6.69 -12.17
N PHE A 29 5.22 6.14 -11.71
CA PHE A 29 4.55 4.99 -12.33
C PHE A 29 3.11 5.36 -12.69
N PRO A 30 2.88 6.04 -13.83
CA PRO A 30 1.56 6.52 -14.24
C PRO A 30 0.49 5.42 -14.39
N GLN A 31 0.90 4.16 -14.48
CA GLN A 31 0.02 3.00 -14.50
C GLN A 31 -0.53 2.59 -13.13
N TYR A 32 -0.07 3.19 -12.03
CA TYR A 32 -0.61 2.95 -10.70
C TYR A 32 -1.74 3.94 -10.42
N ASP A 33 -2.99 3.47 -10.57
CA ASP A 33 -4.17 4.29 -10.28
C ASP A 33 -4.30 4.65 -8.80
N TRP A 34 -3.77 3.78 -7.92
CA TRP A 34 -3.82 3.97 -6.48
C TRP A 34 -2.54 3.44 -5.82
N VAL A 35 -1.94 4.25 -4.95
CA VAL A 35 -0.77 3.89 -4.14
C VAL A 35 -1.05 4.27 -2.70
N GLY A 36 -0.74 3.39 -1.75
CA GLY A 36 -0.85 3.71 -0.34
C GLY A 36 -0.04 2.77 0.54
N ILE A 37 0.18 3.19 1.77
CA ILE A 37 0.96 2.45 2.76
C ILE A 37 0.07 2.18 3.98
N TYR A 38 0.06 0.94 4.42
CA TYR A 38 -0.60 0.53 5.65
C TYR A 38 0.42 0.34 6.77
N TRP A 39 0.08 0.83 7.95
CA TRP A 39 0.82 0.61 9.18
C TRP A 39 0.33 -0.65 9.87
N VAL A 40 1.23 -1.44 10.43
CA VAL A 40 0.84 -2.46 11.43
C VAL A 40 0.53 -1.73 12.73
N ASP A 41 -0.62 -1.99 13.32
CA ASP A 41 -1.01 -1.36 14.58
C ASP A 41 -0.23 -1.88 15.78
N ALA A 42 -0.38 -1.22 16.93
CA ALA A 42 0.41 -1.54 18.12
C ALA A 42 0.17 -2.96 18.68
N SER A 43 -0.99 -3.57 18.40
CA SER A 43 -1.26 -4.97 18.76
C SER A 43 -0.64 -5.96 17.79
N GLY A 44 -0.21 -5.52 16.60
CA GLY A 44 0.32 -6.40 15.57
C GLY A 44 -0.75 -7.27 14.93
N THR A 45 -2.02 -6.85 14.97
CA THR A 45 -3.17 -7.64 14.50
C THR A 45 -3.83 -7.05 13.29
N ASP A 46 -3.71 -5.74 13.10
CA ASP A 46 -4.39 -5.02 12.03
C ASP A 46 -3.44 -4.13 11.25
N LEU A 47 -3.74 -4.00 9.97
CA LEU A 47 -3.24 -2.97 9.08
C LEU A 47 -4.14 -1.75 9.18
N VAL A 48 -3.55 -0.57 9.31
CA VAL A 48 -4.26 0.72 9.38
C VAL A 48 -3.77 1.59 8.24
N LEU A 49 -4.70 2.11 7.45
CA LEU A 49 -4.37 2.95 6.30
C LEU A 49 -3.62 4.21 6.75
N GLY A 50 -2.43 4.40 6.20
CA GLY A 50 -1.64 5.62 6.30
C GLY A 50 -1.82 6.50 5.05
N PRO A 51 -0.76 7.21 4.64
CA PRO A 51 -0.74 7.99 3.41
C PRO A 51 -1.13 7.19 2.17
N TRP A 52 -1.89 7.81 1.27
CA TRP A 52 -2.30 7.25 -0.01
C TRP A 52 -2.56 8.35 -1.04
N ILE A 53 -2.47 7.99 -2.33
CA ILE A 53 -2.85 8.81 -3.48
C ILE A 53 -3.61 7.93 -4.46
N GLY A 54 -4.71 8.46 -4.98
CA GLY A 54 -5.51 7.83 -6.02
C GLY A 54 -6.78 8.65 -6.29
N PRO A 55 -7.63 8.21 -7.22
CA PRO A 55 -8.84 8.96 -7.60
C PRO A 55 -9.86 9.06 -6.47
N GLU A 56 -9.91 8.05 -5.58
CA GLU A 56 -10.92 7.93 -4.53
C GLU A 56 -10.33 7.27 -3.27
N ALA A 57 -10.97 7.52 -2.12
CA ALA A 57 -10.60 6.86 -0.87
C ALA A 57 -11.10 5.42 -0.84
N THR A 58 -10.30 4.52 -0.27
CA THR A 58 -10.65 3.12 -0.03
C THR A 58 -11.53 2.97 1.21
N GLU A 59 -12.49 2.04 1.19
CA GLU A 59 -13.27 1.67 2.39
C GLU A 59 -12.47 0.81 3.38
N HIS A 60 -11.36 0.20 2.94
CA HIS A 60 -10.53 -0.70 3.73
C HIS A 60 -9.52 0.06 4.60
N THR A 61 -9.98 1.03 5.38
CA THR A 61 -9.12 1.84 6.26
C THR A 61 -8.48 1.06 7.41
N ARG A 62 -9.02 -0.12 7.74
CA ARG A 62 -8.46 -1.09 8.69
C ARG A 62 -8.68 -2.51 8.16
N ILE A 63 -7.63 -3.33 8.14
CA ILE A 63 -7.66 -4.70 7.59
C ILE A 63 -6.98 -5.65 8.58
N PRO A 64 -7.63 -6.71 9.07
CA PRO A 64 -6.97 -7.70 9.91
C PRO A 64 -5.84 -8.40 9.14
N ILE A 65 -4.69 -8.62 9.79
CA ILE A 65 -3.58 -9.37 9.20
C ILE A 65 -4.06 -10.78 8.80
N GLY A 66 -3.61 -11.24 7.63
CA GLY A 66 -4.09 -12.45 6.97
C GLY A 66 -5.36 -12.28 6.14
N THR A 67 -6.04 -11.13 6.25
CA THR A 67 -7.23 -10.84 5.44
C THR A 67 -6.87 -10.09 4.16
N GLY A 68 -7.36 -10.61 3.05
CA GLY A 68 -7.12 -10.05 1.73
C GLY A 68 -5.66 -10.10 1.27
N ILE A 69 -5.36 -9.44 0.16
CA ILE A 69 -4.02 -9.43 -0.43
C ILE A 69 -3.04 -8.67 0.48
N CYS A 70 -3.43 -7.50 0.98
CA CYS A 70 -2.65 -6.73 1.96
C CYS A 70 -2.33 -7.53 3.24
N GLY A 71 -3.35 -8.15 3.85
CA GLY A 71 -3.15 -8.95 5.06
C GLY A 71 -2.31 -10.20 4.80
N ALA A 72 -2.43 -10.83 3.63
CA ALA A 72 -1.60 -11.98 3.25
C ALA A 72 -0.11 -11.59 3.10
N ALA A 73 0.17 -10.41 2.52
CA ALA A 73 1.53 -9.88 2.43
C ALA A 73 2.13 -9.65 3.83
N ALA A 74 1.37 -9.00 4.71
CA ALA A 74 1.79 -8.73 6.08
C ALA A 74 2.02 -10.04 6.88
N ALA A 75 1.13 -11.02 6.74
CA ALA A 75 1.24 -12.29 7.46
C ALA A 75 2.43 -13.15 6.98
N SER A 76 2.69 -13.15 5.67
CA SER A 76 3.75 -13.98 5.08
C SER A 76 5.13 -13.30 5.09
N GLY A 77 5.18 -11.97 5.21
CA GLY A 77 6.38 -11.19 4.97
C GLY A 77 6.89 -11.31 3.52
N GLN A 78 6.05 -11.76 2.58
CA GLN A 78 6.38 -11.93 1.18
C GLN A 78 5.55 -11.00 0.29
N THR A 79 6.18 -10.48 -0.76
CA THR A 79 5.49 -9.71 -1.80
C THR A 79 4.38 -10.55 -2.43
N GLN A 80 3.19 -9.96 -2.53
CA GLN A 80 2.07 -10.52 -3.28
C GLN A 80 1.96 -9.77 -4.60
N VAL A 81 1.99 -10.49 -5.72
CA VAL A 81 1.76 -9.94 -7.06
C VAL A 81 0.55 -10.65 -7.65
N VAL A 82 -0.50 -9.91 -7.96
CA VAL A 82 -1.76 -10.42 -8.47
C VAL A 82 -2.04 -9.75 -9.81
N ASP A 83 -1.88 -10.52 -10.89
CA ASP A 83 -2.05 -10.01 -12.26
C ASP A 83 -3.52 -9.74 -12.62
N ASP A 84 -4.45 -10.52 -12.06
CA ASP A 84 -5.90 -10.33 -12.23
C ASP A 84 -6.63 -10.46 -10.89
N VAL A 85 -6.96 -9.33 -10.29
CA VAL A 85 -7.69 -9.29 -9.01
C VAL A 85 -9.10 -9.85 -9.12
N THR A 86 -9.69 -9.89 -10.31
CA THR A 86 -11.05 -10.44 -10.49
C THR A 86 -11.09 -11.97 -10.41
N ALA A 87 -9.93 -12.62 -10.48
CA ALA A 87 -9.77 -14.05 -10.34
C ALA A 87 -9.24 -14.47 -8.95
N ASP A 88 -8.77 -13.52 -8.12
CA ASP A 88 -8.25 -13.81 -6.78
C ASP A 88 -9.33 -13.60 -5.71
N PRO A 89 -9.77 -14.66 -5.00
CA PRO A 89 -10.83 -14.56 -3.99
C PRO A 89 -10.41 -13.76 -2.75
N ARG A 90 -9.12 -13.43 -2.60
CA ARG A 90 -8.61 -12.58 -1.52
C ARG A 90 -8.75 -11.09 -1.86
N TYR A 91 -9.09 -10.73 -3.09
CA TYR A 91 -9.20 -9.32 -3.42
C TYR A 91 -10.32 -8.65 -2.62
N LEU A 92 -9.95 -7.63 -1.85
CA LEU A 92 -10.91 -6.78 -1.14
C LEU A 92 -11.24 -5.62 -2.08
N ALA A 93 -12.37 -5.75 -2.78
CA ALA A 93 -12.73 -4.86 -3.87
C ALA A 93 -13.18 -3.48 -3.38
N CYS A 94 -12.29 -2.49 -3.46
CA CYS A 94 -12.63 -1.08 -3.27
C CYS A 94 -13.02 -0.38 -4.56
N PHE A 95 -12.38 -0.73 -5.66
CA PHE A 95 -12.54 -0.03 -6.94
C PHE A 95 -12.79 -1.04 -8.05
N ALA A 96 -13.93 -0.90 -8.73
CA ALA A 96 -14.29 -1.78 -9.83
C ALA A 96 -13.33 -1.67 -11.04
N SER A 97 -12.57 -0.56 -11.12
CA SER A 97 -11.57 -0.33 -12.16
C SER A 97 -10.26 -1.07 -11.93
N THR A 98 -9.93 -1.46 -10.70
CA THR A 98 -8.65 -2.14 -10.40
C THR A 98 -8.60 -3.50 -11.08
N ARG A 99 -7.52 -3.76 -11.81
CA ARG A 99 -7.31 -5.00 -12.56
C ARG A 99 -6.19 -5.86 -12.01
N SER A 100 -5.16 -5.25 -11.43
CA SER A 100 -4.01 -5.93 -10.84
C SER A 100 -3.65 -5.25 -9.51
N GLU A 101 -2.94 -5.98 -8.64
CA GLU A 101 -2.48 -5.47 -7.35
C GLU A 101 -1.10 -6.02 -7.02
N ILE A 102 -0.24 -5.17 -6.48
CA ILE A 102 1.03 -5.58 -5.89
C ILE A 102 1.13 -5.03 -4.47
N VAL A 103 1.45 -5.91 -3.52
CA VAL A 103 1.66 -5.53 -2.11
C VAL A 103 3.06 -5.97 -1.68
N VAL A 104 3.86 -5.00 -1.24
CA VAL A 104 5.23 -5.22 -0.79
C VAL A 104 5.32 -4.98 0.73
N PRO A 105 5.66 -5.99 1.54
CA PRO A 105 5.93 -5.81 2.97
C PRO A 105 7.14 -4.90 3.20
N ILE A 106 7.04 -4.01 4.18
CA ILE A 106 8.12 -3.13 4.64
C ILE A 106 8.57 -3.67 6.01
N LEU A 107 9.80 -4.20 6.09
CA LEU A 107 10.34 -4.96 7.24
C LEU A 107 11.54 -4.26 7.89
#